data_AF-L1JNN9-F1
#
_entry.id   AF-L1JNN9-F1
#
_cell.length_a   1.000
_cell.length_b   1.000
_cell.length_c   1.000
_cell.angle_alpha   90.00
_cell.angle_beta   90.00
_cell.angle_gamma   90.00
#
_symmetry.space_group_name_H-M   'P 1'
#
loop_
_entity.id
_entity.type
_entity.pdbx_description
1 polymer ?
#
loop_
_entity_poly.entity_id
_entity_poly.type
_entity_poly.pdbx_seq_one_letter_code
_entity_poly.pdbx_strand_id
1 'polypeptide(L)'
;MHRLRGKRSAVRGDVAMATPQELLTHDSDRQRFHNILHDLRNPRLRIHNPTTKQLLRVPAEYVVDRTMGMYSNVNLMAALILSGVTSVSLTPVDVSSISADKRTLANCFNLLAELCMTINALNVMFTTYILLAIAAEMPSTIYTFLSKSEGLTFIYFFATFLSGILILVLGVLAQWLHGDAWAAWTATIATGTIFLTSAVHYGYLMSVLMPIQYSGWGFFASLNLFWGKEAKAEAARQGRIIASEAESHLPLEREYREGVRDEKLDEVVADLTKLLHRALPEAAEERISHISQQMANEGLVVGVLANAARKDAKLIYQVLGGDDVNFELRRGERLAVINELLEHE
;
A
#
# COMPACT_ATOMS: atom_id res chain seq x y z
N MET A 1 1.23 55.33 -24.67
CA MET A 1 1.81 55.69 -23.36
C MET A 1 0.89 55.25 -22.23
N HIS A 2 0.95 53.99 -21.80
CA HIS A 2 0.30 53.53 -20.56
C HIS A 2 1.33 52.74 -19.74
N ARG A 3 1.77 53.32 -18.62
CA ARG A 3 2.67 52.69 -17.64
C ARG A 3 1.87 51.71 -16.80
N LEU A 4 2.03 50.40 -17.04
CA LEU A 4 1.66 49.37 -16.07
C LEU A 4 2.79 49.25 -15.04
N ARG A 5 2.59 49.87 -13.87
CA ARG A 5 3.42 49.64 -12.68
C ARG A 5 3.11 48.24 -12.15
N GLY A 6 3.97 47.28 -12.47
CA GLY A 6 3.97 45.96 -11.83
C GLY A 6 4.39 46.07 -10.37
N LYS A 7 3.46 45.77 -9.45
CA LYS A 7 3.80 45.38 -8.08
C LYS A 7 4.41 43.98 -8.14
N ARG A 8 5.74 43.89 -8.11
CA ARG A 8 6.43 42.64 -7.76
C ARG A 8 6.22 42.40 -6.27
N SER A 9 5.20 41.62 -5.92
CA SER A 9 5.16 40.97 -4.61
C SER A 9 6.17 39.83 -4.63
N ALA A 10 7.33 40.05 -4.02
CA ALA A 10 8.26 38.98 -3.73
C ALA A 10 7.68 38.13 -2.61
N VAL A 11 6.79 37.20 -2.95
CA VAL A 11 6.45 36.08 -2.06
C VAL A 11 7.58 35.07 -2.19
N ARG A 12 8.70 35.37 -1.53
CA ARG A 12 9.69 34.37 -1.17
C ARG A 12 9.13 33.68 0.08
N GLY A 13 8.11 32.86 -0.14
CA GLY A 13 7.62 31.96 0.89
C GLY A 13 8.54 30.75 0.89
N ASP A 14 9.55 30.78 1.76
CA ASP A 14 10.01 29.53 2.33
C ASP A 14 8.79 28.93 3.01
N VAL A 15 8.09 28.02 2.33
CA VAL A 15 7.06 27.19 2.94
C VAL A 15 7.82 26.26 3.85
N ALA A 16 8.13 26.75 5.05
CA ALA A 16 8.46 25.88 6.17
C ALA A 16 7.32 24.87 6.22
N MET A 17 7.62 23.60 5.90
CA MET A 17 6.66 22.54 6.10
C MET A 17 6.31 22.59 7.58
N ALA A 18 5.06 22.96 7.86
CA ALA A 18 4.53 23.01 9.21
C ALA A 18 4.94 21.73 9.92
N THR A 19 5.56 21.87 11.10
CA THR A 19 5.97 20.69 11.85
C THR A 19 4.73 19.84 12.13
N PRO A 20 4.84 18.50 12.24
CA PRO A 20 3.69 17.65 12.54
C PRO A 20 2.86 18.12 13.76
N GLN A 21 3.50 18.86 14.67
CA GLN A 21 2.84 19.55 15.80
C GLN A 21 1.87 20.66 15.38
N GLU A 22 2.17 21.46 14.36
CA GLU A 22 1.29 22.56 13.91
C GLU A 22 0.04 22.02 13.18
N LEU A 23 0.16 20.86 12.53
CA LEU A 23 -0.93 20.17 11.81
C LEU A 23 -1.97 19.47 12.71
N LEU A 24 -1.74 19.38 14.02
CA LEU A 24 -2.63 18.72 15.00
C LEU A 24 -3.22 19.68 16.06
N THR A 25 -3.10 20.99 15.83
CA THR A 25 -3.58 22.03 16.76
C THR A 25 -5.09 22.27 16.70
N HIS A 26 -5.77 21.81 15.65
CA HIS A 26 -7.21 21.92 15.52
C HIS A 26 -7.91 20.64 16.03
N ASP A 27 -8.88 20.80 16.93
CA ASP A 27 -9.73 19.70 17.45
C ASP A 27 -10.35 18.86 16.32
N SER A 28 -10.65 19.50 15.17
CA SER A 28 -11.16 18.80 13.98
C SER A 28 -10.17 17.79 13.40
N ASP A 29 -8.86 18.07 13.45
CA ASP A 29 -7.82 17.19 12.93
C ASP A 29 -7.54 16.03 13.89
N ARG A 30 -7.59 16.26 15.21
CA ARG A 30 -7.55 15.17 16.21
C ARG A 30 -8.74 14.25 16.10
N GLN A 31 -9.95 14.80 15.97
CA GLN A 31 -11.15 14.00 15.79
C GLN A 31 -11.10 13.21 14.47
N ARG A 32 -10.60 13.83 13.39
CA ARG A 32 -10.38 13.14 12.11
C ARG A 32 -9.35 12.01 12.24
N PHE A 33 -8.27 12.23 12.98
CA PHE A 33 -7.26 11.22 13.25
C PHE A 33 -7.80 10.05 14.10
N HIS A 34 -8.52 10.33 15.18
CA HIS A 34 -9.18 9.29 15.98
C HIS A 34 -10.21 8.50 15.16
N ASN A 35 -10.95 9.15 14.28
CA ASN A 35 -11.85 8.47 13.35
C ASN A 35 -11.08 7.57 12.38
N ILE A 36 -9.91 8.00 11.88
CA ILE A 36 -9.03 7.17 11.05
C ILE A 36 -8.50 5.97 11.84
N LEU A 37 -8.03 6.15 13.07
CA LEU A 37 -7.56 5.04 13.91
C LEU A 37 -8.69 4.05 14.25
N HIS A 38 -9.87 4.56 14.56
CA HIS A 38 -11.05 3.72 14.78
C HIS A 38 -11.43 2.95 13.51
N ASP A 39 -11.43 3.61 12.35
CA ASP A 39 -11.68 2.98 11.06
C ASP A 39 -10.60 1.95 10.70
N LEU A 40 -9.34 2.16 11.08
CA LEU A 40 -8.26 1.18 10.90
C LEU A 40 -8.45 -0.04 11.81
N ARG A 41 -8.82 0.17 13.08
CA ARG A 41 -9.07 -0.91 14.05
C ARG A 41 -10.33 -1.70 13.73
N ASN A 42 -11.32 -1.04 13.14
CA ASN A 42 -12.59 -1.60 12.72
C ASN A 42 -12.83 -1.29 11.24
N PRO A 43 -12.08 -1.93 10.32
CA PRO A 43 -12.12 -1.62 8.90
C PRO A 43 -13.54 -1.77 8.37
N ARG A 44 -14.16 -0.61 8.08
CA ARG A 44 -15.41 -0.52 7.35
C ARG A 44 -15.11 -0.48 5.87
N LEU A 45 -15.95 -1.15 5.09
CA LEU A 45 -15.88 -1.14 3.63
C LEU A 45 -16.00 0.29 3.11
N ARG A 46 -14.94 0.79 2.48
CA ARG A 46 -14.95 2.05 1.73
C ARG A 46 -14.36 1.80 0.34
N ILE A 47 -15.07 2.29 -0.68
CA ILE A 47 -14.55 2.35 -2.04
C ILE A 47 -13.54 3.48 -2.07
N HIS A 48 -12.30 3.14 -1.79
CA HIS A 48 -11.17 4.04 -1.91
C HIS A 48 -10.01 3.26 -2.52
N ASN A 49 -9.06 3.94 -3.16
CA ASN A 49 -7.85 3.31 -3.67
C ASN A 49 -6.75 3.38 -2.58
N PRO A 50 -6.61 2.37 -1.70
CA PRO A 50 -5.63 2.39 -0.62
C PRO A 50 -4.19 2.22 -1.15
N THR A 51 -4.03 1.64 -2.34
CA THR A 51 -2.73 1.32 -2.94
C THR A 51 -1.90 2.60 -3.12
N THR A 52 -2.51 3.68 -3.60
CA THR A 52 -1.82 4.96 -3.75
C THR A 52 -1.46 5.57 -2.40
N LYS A 53 -2.35 5.51 -1.40
CA LYS A 53 -2.07 6.03 -0.06
C LYS A 53 -0.96 5.27 0.68
N GLN A 54 -0.68 4.05 0.27
CA GLN A 54 0.41 3.25 0.82
C GLN A 54 1.70 3.37 0.02
N LEU A 55 1.63 3.62 -1.28
CA LEU A 55 2.80 4.10 -2.02
C LEU A 55 3.35 5.35 -1.36
N LEU A 56 2.49 6.25 -0.89
CA LEU A 56 2.90 7.44 -0.16
C LEU A 56 3.52 7.15 1.23
N ARG A 57 3.55 5.89 1.69
CA ARG A 57 4.20 5.49 2.96
C ARG A 57 5.64 5.00 2.78
N VAL A 58 6.09 4.79 1.54
CA VAL A 58 7.50 4.47 1.27
C VAL A 58 8.28 5.74 0.93
N PRO A 59 9.62 5.75 1.14
CA PRO A 59 10.45 6.90 0.78
C PRO A 59 10.18 7.34 -0.67
N ALA A 60 10.25 8.65 -0.90
CA ALA A 60 9.83 9.26 -2.17
C ALA A 60 10.53 8.65 -3.39
N GLU A 61 11.78 8.20 -3.24
CA GLU A 61 12.50 7.46 -4.28
C GLU A 61 11.76 6.19 -4.75
N TYR A 62 11.22 5.38 -3.83
CA TYR A 62 10.50 4.15 -4.16
C TYR A 62 9.10 4.41 -4.71
N VAL A 63 8.52 5.58 -4.43
CA VAL A 63 7.20 5.96 -4.96
C VAL A 63 7.27 6.11 -6.47
N VAL A 64 8.34 6.73 -6.97
CA VAL A 64 8.55 6.92 -8.41
C VAL A 64 8.69 5.57 -9.09
N ASP A 65 9.63 4.73 -8.65
CA ASP A 65 9.88 3.42 -9.25
C ASP A 65 8.64 2.52 -9.27
N ARG A 66 7.91 2.46 -8.15
CA ARG A 66 6.70 1.64 -8.06
C ARG A 66 5.58 2.17 -8.95
N THR A 67 5.43 3.49 -9.03
CA THR A 67 4.42 4.12 -9.88
C THR A 67 4.74 3.91 -11.36
N MET A 68 6.01 4.06 -11.76
CA MET A 68 6.48 3.73 -13.11
C MET A 68 6.22 2.25 -13.42
N GLY A 69 6.58 1.34 -12.51
CA GLY A 69 6.34 -0.09 -12.68
C GLY A 69 4.85 -0.43 -12.85
N MET A 70 3.97 0.21 -12.09
CA MET A 70 2.52 0.01 -12.21
C MET A 70 1.99 0.46 -13.58
N TYR A 71 2.28 1.69 -14.00
CA TYR A 71 1.81 2.19 -15.30
C TYR A 71 2.48 1.48 -16.48
N SER A 72 3.74 1.07 -16.34
CA SER A 72 4.46 0.27 -17.34
C SER A 72 3.81 -1.09 -17.54
N ASN A 73 3.46 -1.79 -16.45
CA ASN A 73 2.77 -3.07 -16.54
C ASN A 73 1.38 -2.93 -17.19
N VAL A 74 0.62 -1.88 -16.83
CA VAL A 74 -0.67 -1.61 -17.45
C VAL A 74 -0.52 -1.29 -18.94
N ASN A 75 0.43 -0.43 -19.30
CA ASN A 75 0.72 -0.05 -20.68
C ASN A 75 1.10 -1.27 -21.52
N LEU A 76 2.03 -2.11 -21.02
CA LEU A 76 2.48 -3.33 -21.69
C LEU A 76 1.32 -4.30 -21.91
N MET A 77 0.49 -4.51 -20.89
CA MET A 77 -0.62 -5.46 -21.00
C MET A 77 -1.70 -4.96 -21.96
N ALA A 78 -2.02 -3.67 -21.92
CA ALA A 78 -2.91 -3.05 -22.90
C ALA A 78 -2.34 -3.13 -24.32
N ALA A 79 -1.03 -2.92 -24.51
CA ALA A 79 -0.38 -3.02 -25.81
C ALA A 79 -0.39 -4.45 -26.37
N LEU A 80 -0.16 -5.46 -25.52
CA LEU A 80 -0.24 -6.87 -25.91
C LEU A 80 -1.67 -7.25 -26.34
N ILE A 81 -2.68 -6.83 -25.56
CA ILE A 81 -4.08 -7.04 -25.91
C ILE A 81 -4.43 -6.32 -27.22
N LEU A 82 -4.02 -5.05 -27.35
CA LEU A 82 -4.22 -4.25 -28.55
C LEU A 82 -3.65 -4.99 -29.76
N SER A 83 -2.39 -5.43 -29.70
CA SER A 83 -1.76 -6.18 -30.79
C SER A 83 -2.52 -7.44 -31.18
N GLY A 84 -3.15 -8.13 -30.22
CA GLY A 84 -3.96 -9.31 -30.49
C GLY A 84 -5.29 -8.99 -31.17
N VAL A 85 -5.97 -7.92 -30.74
CA VAL A 85 -7.32 -7.59 -31.20
C VAL A 85 -7.36 -6.67 -32.42
N THR A 86 -6.30 -5.91 -32.71
CA THR A 86 -6.25 -4.96 -33.84
C THR A 86 -6.55 -5.64 -35.17
N SER A 87 -6.01 -6.84 -35.42
CA SER A 87 -6.29 -7.58 -36.66
C SER A 87 -7.78 -7.87 -36.82
N VAL A 88 -8.40 -8.41 -35.77
CA VAL A 88 -9.83 -8.75 -35.73
C VAL A 88 -10.72 -7.52 -35.88
N SER A 89 -10.33 -6.39 -35.28
CA SER A 89 -11.07 -5.13 -35.38
C SER A 89 -11.02 -4.51 -36.77
N LEU A 90 -9.83 -4.51 -37.40
CA LEU A 90 -9.60 -3.91 -38.72
C LEU A 90 -10.12 -4.76 -39.87
N THR A 91 -10.32 -6.06 -39.65
CA THR A 91 -10.98 -6.96 -40.60
C THR A 91 -12.25 -7.53 -39.96
N PRO A 92 -13.31 -6.72 -39.81
CA PRO A 92 -14.53 -7.17 -39.15
C PRO A 92 -15.18 -8.31 -39.94
N VAL A 93 -15.95 -9.14 -39.23
CA VAL A 93 -16.71 -10.23 -39.85
C VAL A 93 -17.73 -9.65 -40.83
N ASP A 94 -17.73 -10.15 -42.06
CA ASP A 94 -18.73 -9.78 -43.07
C ASP A 94 -20.10 -10.38 -42.69
N VAL A 95 -20.92 -9.57 -42.05
CA VAL A 95 -22.26 -9.94 -41.56
C VAL A 95 -23.19 -10.37 -42.71
N SER A 96 -22.96 -9.88 -43.93
CA SER A 96 -23.80 -10.23 -45.09
C SER A 96 -23.61 -11.69 -45.51
N SER A 97 -22.40 -12.21 -45.34
CA SER A 97 -22.02 -13.60 -45.62
C SER A 97 -22.51 -14.62 -44.57
N ILE A 98 -22.94 -14.13 -43.40
CA ILE A 98 -23.38 -14.96 -42.27
C ILE A 98 -24.89 -15.25 -42.36
N SER A 99 -25.28 -16.46 -41.94
CA SER A 99 -26.68 -16.90 -41.87
C SER A 99 -27.53 -15.95 -41.01
N ALA A 100 -28.80 -15.75 -41.40
CA ALA A 100 -29.67 -14.73 -40.81
C ALA A 100 -29.82 -14.85 -39.28
N ASP A 101 -29.83 -16.07 -38.76
CA ASP A 101 -29.92 -16.41 -37.34
C ASP A 101 -28.68 -15.99 -36.52
N LYS A 102 -27.52 -15.90 -37.16
CA LYS A 102 -26.24 -15.53 -36.51
C LYS A 102 -25.81 -14.09 -36.75
N ARG A 103 -26.53 -13.32 -37.57
CA ARG A 103 -26.15 -11.93 -37.91
C ARG A 103 -26.03 -11.02 -36.69
N THR A 104 -26.95 -11.17 -35.72
CA THR A 104 -26.89 -10.41 -34.46
C THR A 104 -25.60 -10.71 -33.71
N LEU A 105 -25.20 -11.98 -33.65
CA LEU A 105 -23.98 -12.41 -32.99
C LEU A 105 -22.73 -11.85 -33.68
N ALA A 106 -22.71 -11.81 -35.01
CA ALA A 106 -21.62 -11.23 -35.81
C ALA A 106 -21.49 -9.72 -35.58
N ASN A 107 -22.62 -9.00 -35.52
CA ASN A 107 -22.63 -7.58 -35.16
C ASN A 107 -22.11 -7.35 -33.73
N CYS A 108 -22.52 -8.17 -32.77
CA CYS A 108 -22.02 -8.10 -31.40
C CYS A 108 -20.50 -8.37 -31.34
N PHE A 109 -20.01 -9.36 -32.08
CA PHE A 109 -18.58 -9.65 -32.18
C PHE A 109 -17.79 -8.44 -32.69
N ASN A 110 -18.21 -7.85 -33.81
CA ASN A 110 -17.55 -6.67 -34.39
C ASN A 110 -17.56 -5.47 -33.43
N LEU A 111 -18.70 -5.21 -32.75
CA LEU A 111 -18.82 -4.14 -31.77
C LEU A 111 -17.87 -4.34 -30.57
N LEU A 112 -17.81 -5.55 -30.02
CA LEU A 112 -16.95 -5.85 -28.88
C LEU A 112 -15.47 -5.82 -29.25
N ALA A 113 -15.11 -6.24 -30.47
CA ALA A 113 -13.75 -6.15 -30.99
C ALA A 113 -13.30 -4.69 -31.09
N GLU A 114 -14.15 -3.83 -31.68
CA GLU A 114 -13.88 -2.39 -31.82
C GLU A 114 -13.79 -1.68 -30.46
N LEU A 115 -14.69 -2.02 -29.53
CA LEU A 115 -14.64 -1.49 -28.18
C LEU A 115 -13.36 -1.92 -27.45
N CYS A 116 -12.97 -3.20 -27.58
CA CYS A 116 -11.74 -3.72 -26.99
C CYS A 116 -10.51 -3.01 -27.58
N MET A 117 -10.43 -2.86 -28.90
CA MET A 117 -9.35 -2.13 -29.56
C MET A 117 -9.29 -0.68 -29.07
N THR A 118 -10.42 0.03 -29.03
CA THR A 118 -10.49 1.43 -28.61
C THR A 118 -10.04 1.62 -27.16
N ILE A 119 -10.53 0.79 -26.23
CA ILE A 119 -10.13 0.86 -24.82
C ILE A 119 -8.62 0.67 -24.67
N ASN A 120 -8.03 -0.30 -25.37
CA ASN A 120 -6.61 -0.57 -25.26
C ASN A 120 -5.75 0.49 -25.95
N ALA A 121 -6.18 1.03 -27.10
CA ALA A 121 -5.50 2.15 -27.75
C ALA A 121 -5.46 3.39 -26.85
N LEU A 122 -6.59 3.74 -26.21
CA LEU A 122 -6.66 4.84 -25.25
C LEU A 122 -5.80 4.56 -24.02
N ASN A 123 -5.86 3.34 -23.46
CA ASN A 123 -5.04 2.96 -22.32
C ASN A 123 -3.55 3.09 -22.64
N VAL A 124 -3.07 2.55 -23.77
CA VAL A 124 -1.68 2.65 -24.19
C VAL A 124 -1.29 4.12 -24.35
N MET A 125 -2.08 4.91 -25.09
CA MET A 125 -1.80 6.33 -25.31
C MET A 125 -1.67 7.10 -23.99
N PHE A 126 -2.67 7.02 -23.11
CA PHE A 126 -2.67 7.77 -21.86
C PHE A 126 -1.60 7.28 -20.88
N THR A 127 -1.40 5.98 -20.76
CA THR A 127 -0.36 5.45 -19.85
C THR A 127 1.04 5.77 -20.35
N THR A 128 1.27 5.81 -21.67
CA THR A 128 2.53 6.33 -22.24
C THR A 128 2.75 7.80 -21.88
N TYR A 129 1.73 8.66 -22.01
CA TYR A 129 1.83 10.06 -21.59
C TYR A 129 2.10 10.20 -20.09
N ILE A 130 1.46 9.38 -19.26
CA ILE A 130 1.71 9.37 -17.81
C ILE A 130 3.16 8.96 -17.51
N LEU A 131 3.67 7.92 -18.17
CA LEU A 131 5.05 7.46 -17.99
C LEU A 131 6.07 8.53 -18.40
N LEU A 132 5.83 9.23 -19.50
CA LEU A 132 6.66 10.36 -19.94
C LEU A 132 6.61 11.51 -18.92
N ALA A 133 5.43 11.83 -18.40
CA ALA A 133 5.28 12.86 -17.37
C ALA A 133 6.02 12.47 -16.08
N ILE A 134 5.88 11.23 -15.62
CA ILE A 134 6.61 10.74 -14.43
C ILE A 134 8.13 10.80 -14.65
N ALA A 135 8.62 10.42 -15.82
CA ALA A 135 10.05 10.45 -16.12
C ALA A 135 10.64 11.88 -16.18
N ALA A 136 9.81 12.89 -16.45
CA ALA A 136 10.22 14.30 -16.56
C ALA A 136 10.04 15.09 -15.25
N GLU A 137 9.33 14.55 -14.28
CA GLU A 137 8.93 15.26 -13.05
C GLU A 137 9.80 14.90 -11.84
N MET A 138 9.81 15.81 -10.86
CA MET A 138 10.48 15.57 -9.59
C MET A 138 9.68 14.61 -8.70
N PRO A 139 10.34 13.81 -7.84
CA PRO A 139 9.65 12.88 -6.92
C PRO A 139 8.58 13.54 -6.04
N SER A 140 8.81 14.77 -5.58
CA SER A 140 7.85 15.53 -4.76
C SER A 140 6.58 15.93 -5.50
N THR A 141 6.68 16.26 -6.80
CA THR A 141 5.53 16.53 -7.67
C THR A 141 4.70 15.26 -7.86
N ILE A 142 5.37 14.14 -8.13
CA ILE A 142 4.71 12.83 -8.31
C ILE A 142 3.99 12.40 -7.03
N TYR A 143 4.65 12.54 -5.87
CA TYR A 143 4.04 12.30 -4.57
C TYR A 143 2.79 13.16 -4.34
N THR A 144 2.86 14.45 -4.68
CA THR A 144 1.74 15.38 -4.56
C THR A 144 0.60 15.01 -5.51
N PHE A 145 0.91 14.62 -6.74
CA PHE A 145 -0.07 14.13 -7.71
C PHE A 145 -0.78 12.88 -7.18
N LEU A 146 -0.03 11.88 -6.74
CA LEU A 146 -0.57 10.62 -6.23
C LEU A 146 -1.42 10.79 -4.97
N SER A 147 -1.04 11.71 -4.08
CA SER A 147 -1.82 12.02 -2.86
C SER A 147 -3.17 12.67 -3.17
N LYS A 148 -3.30 13.34 -4.32
CA LYS A 148 -4.53 14.01 -4.76
C LYS A 148 -5.32 13.23 -5.80
N SER A 149 -4.68 12.30 -6.52
CA SER A 149 -5.31 11.50 -7.57
C SER A 149 -6.14 10.37 -6.96
N GLU A 150 -7.26 10.70 -6.33
CA GLU A 150 -8.17 9.70 -5.79
C GLU A 150 -8.77 8.88 -6.94
N GLY A 151 -8.34 7.62 -7.08
CA GLY A 151 -8.94 6.66 -8.01
C GLY A 151 -8.51 6.76 -9.48
N LEU A 152 -7.67 7.72 -9.87
CA LEU A 152 -7.24 7.86 -11.27
C LEU A 152 -6.54 6.60 -11.81
N THR A 153 -5.68 5.98 -11.01
CA THR A 153 -5.01 4.72 -11.38
C THR A 153 -5.98 3.55 -11.50
N PHE A 154 -7.09 3.55 -10.75
CA PHE A 154 -8.08 2.47 -10.77
C PHE A 154 -8.77 2.36 -12.13
N ILE A 155 -9.00 3.48 -12.81
CA ILE A 155 -9.62 3.50 -14.14
C ILE A 155 -8.80 2.66 -15.13
N TYR A 156 -7.47 2.79 -15.12
CA TYR A 156 -6.60 2.06 -16.04
C TYR A 156 -6.53 0.56 -15.72
N PHE A 157 -6.49 0.20 -14.43
CA PHE A 157 -6.58 -1.20 -14.01
C PHE A 157 -7.92 -1.82 -14.42
N PHE A 158 -9.02 -1.10 -14.18
CA PHE A 158 -10.35 -1.53 -14.56
C PHE A 158 -10.49 -1.69 -16.07
N ALA A 159 -10.01 -0.72 -16.86
CA ALA A 159 -10.04 -0.77 -18.31
C ALA A 159 -9.22 -1.96 -18.86
N THR A 160 -8.08 -2.27 -18.25
CA THR A 160 -7.25 -3.44 -18.63
C THR A 160 -7.94 -4.75 -18.27
N PHE A 161 -8.53 -4.83 -17.07
CA PHE A 161 -9.32 -5.99 -16.64
C PHE A 161 -10.54 -6.22 -17.56
N LEU A 162 -11.30 -5.16 -17.85
CA LEU A 162 -12.44 -5.20 -18.77
C LEU A 162 -12.01 -5.67 -20.16
N SER A 163 -10.86 -5.21 -20.65
CA SER A 163 -10.30 -5.66 -21.93
C SER A 163 -9.98 -7.15 -21.94
N GLY A 164 -9.46 -7.69 -20.84
CA GLY A 164 -9.26 -9.13 -20.68
C GLY A 164 -10.58 -9.91 -20.75
N ILE A 165 -11.64 -9.43 -20.10
CA ILE A 165 -12.99 -10.03 -20.20
C ILE A 165 -13.49 -9.98 -21.64
N LEU A 166 -13.34 -8.84 -22.33
CA LEU A 166 -13.77 -8.69 -23.72
C LEU A 166 -13.08 -9.70 -24.64
N ILE A 167 -11.77 -9.96 -24.48
CA ILE A 167 -11.06 -11.00 -25.24
C ILE A 167 -11.67 -12.38 -25.01
N LEU A 168 -11.95 -12.75 -23.75
CA LEU A 168 -12.56 -14.05 -23.44
C LEU A 168 -13.93 -14.19 -24.11
N VAL A 169 -14.75 -13.13 -24.05
CA VAL A 169 -16.05 -13.10 -24.71
C VAL A 169 -15.91 -13.21 -26.23
N LEU A 170 -14.97 -12.47 -26.85
CA LEU A 170 -14.69 -12.56 -28.28
C LEU A 170 -14.28 -13.98 -28.69
N GLY A 171 -13.44 -14.65 -27.90
CA GLY A 171 -13.06 -16.04 -28.14
C GLY A 171 -14.27 -16.99 -28.14
N VAL A 172 -15.20 -16.82 -27.19
CA VAL A 172 -16.45 -17.60 -27.13
C VAL A 172 -17.35 -17.29 -28.33
N LEU A 173 -17.54 -16.01 -28.65
CA LEU A 173 -18.36 -15.58 -29.79
C LEU A 173 -17.82 -16.10 -31.12
N ALA A 174 -16.49 -16.14 -31.30
CA ALA A 174 -15.87 -16.71 -32.48
C ALA A 174 -16.23 -18.19 -32.65
N GLN A 175 -16.28 -18.96 -31.55
CA GLN A 175 -16.71 -20.37 -31.60
C GLN A 175 -18.19 -20.51 -31.96
N TRP A 176 -19.06 -19.63 -31.47
CA TRP A 176 -20.48 -19.63 -31.83
C TRP A 176 -20.73 -19.23 -33.30
N LEU A 177 -19.88 -18.36 -33.87
CA LEU A 177 -19.96 -17.96 -35.27
C LEU A 177 -19.51 -19.09 -36.20
N HIS A 178 -18.34 -19.68 -35.95
CA HIS A 178 -17.66 -20.57 -36.89
C HIS A 178 -17.75 -22.07 -36.55
N GLY A 179 -17.97 -22.42 -35.29
CA GLY A 179 -17.98 -23.80 -34.82
C GLY A 179 -19.37 -24.44 -34.77
N ASP A 180 -19.37 -25.76 -34.58
CA ASP A 180 -20.57 -26.52 -34.25
C ASP A 180 -21.09 -26.14 -32.86
N ALA A 181 -22.40 -26.33 -32.63
CA ALA A 181 -23.04 -25.99 -31.36
C ALA A 181 -22.36 -26.66 -30.16
N TRP A 182 -21.95 -27.93 -30.27
CA TRP A 182 -21.30 -28.65 -29.17
C TRP A 182 -19.94 -28.05 -28.81
N ALA A 183 -19.15 -27.61 -29.80
CA ALA A 183 -17.85 -26.99 -29.60
C ALA A 183 -18.01 -25.60 -28.97
N ALA A 184 -18.98 -24.82 -29.44
CA ALA A 184 -19.31 -23.51 -28.88
C ALA A 184 -19.78 -23.60 -27.42
N TRP A 185 -20.63 -24.57 -27.10
CA TRP A 185 -21.05 -24.85 -25.72
C TRP A 185 -19.86 -25.26 -24.84
N THR A 186 -19.01 -26.15 -25.33
CA THR A 186 -17.81 -26.60 -24.60
C THR A 186 -16.87 -25.43 -24.31
N ALA A 187 -16.60 -24.58 -25.32
CA ALA A 187 -15.77 -23.39 -25.15
C ALA A 187 -16.38 -22.40 -24.16
N THR A 188 -17.70 -22.19 -24.21
CA THR A 188 -18.42 -21.30 -23.29
C THR A 188 -18.31 -21.79 -21.85
N ILE A 189 -18.60 -23.08 -21.61
CA ILE A 189 -18.57 -23.69 -20.28
C ILE A 189 -17.13 -23.70 -19.75
N ALA A 190 -16.17 -24.18 -20.53
CA ALA A 190 -14.77 -24.25 -20.10
C ALA A 190 -14.20 -22.86 -19.78
N THR A 191 -14.40 -21.87 -20.65
CA THR A 191 -13.93 -20.49 -20.43
C THR A 191 -14.61 -19.88 -19.20
N GLY A 192 -15.93 -20.04 -19.07
CA GLY A 192 -16.70 -19.54 -17.93
C GLY A 192 -16.25 -20.19 -16.61
N THR A 193 -16.07 -21.50 -16.58
CA THR A 193 -15.59 -22.23 -15.39
C THR A 193 -14.18 -21.80 -15.02
N ILE A 194 -13.24 -21.77 -15.96
CA ILE A 194 -11.85 -21.37 -15.69
C ILE A 194 -11.81 -19.93 -15.17
N PHE A 195 -12.53 -19.00 -15.82
CA PHE A 195 -12.60 -17.61 -15.39
C PHE A 195 -13.21 -17.48 -14.00
N LEU A 196 -14.37 -18.10 -13.75
CA LEU A 196 -15.07 -17.99 -12.47
C LEU A 196 -14.27 -18.60 -11.33
N THR A 197 -13.73 -19.80 -11.52
CA THR A 197 -12.89 -20.46 -10.51
C THR A 197 -11.64 -19.63 -10.21
N SER A 198 -10.98 -19.09 -11.25
CA SER A 198 -9.80 -18.24 -11.07
C SER A 198 -10.14 -16.93 -10.36
N ALA A 199 -11.24 -16.25 -10.76
CA ALA A 199 -11.68 -15.01 -10.16
C ALA A 199 -12.10 -15.19 -8.69
N VAL A 200 -12.83 -16.28 -8.38
CA VAL A 200 -13.22 -16.65 -7.01
C VAL A 200 -12.00 -16.98 -6.17
N HIS A 201 -11.09 -17.81 -6.69
CA HIS A 201 -9.87 -18.21 -5.98
C HIS A 201 -8.95 -17.03 -5.71
N TYR A 202 -8.64 -16.25 -6.75
CA TYR A 202 -7.84 -15.04 -6.65
C TYR A 202 -8.48 -14.02 -5.71
N GLY A 203 -9.81 -13.84 -5.75
CA GLY A 203 -10.52 -12.94 -4.85
C GLY A 203 -10.54 -13.36 -3.39
N TYR A 204 -10.72 -14.65 -3.12
CA TYR A 204 -10.59 -15.18 -1.77
C TYR A 204 -9.16 -15.03 -1.23
N LEU A 205 -8.13 -15.41 -2.02
CA LEU A 205 -6.74 -15.27 -1.58
C LEU A 205 -6.40 -13.80 -1.31
N MET A 206 -6.78 -12.90 -2.20
CA MET A 206 -6.46 -11.48 -2.04
C MET A 206 -7.25 -10.83 -0.89
N SER A 207 -8.49 -11.24 -0.62
CA SER A 207 -9.25 -10.72 0.52
C SER A 207 -8.65 -11.13 1.86
N VAL A 208 -7.99 -12.29 1.93
CA VAL A 208 -7.29 -12.76 3.14
C VAL A 208 -5.89 -12.17 3.24
N LEU A 209 -5.10 -12.17 2.16
CA LEU A 209 -3.70 -11.75 2.20
C LEU A 209 -3.53 -10.22 2.23
N MET A 210 -4.42 -9.49 1.56
CA MET A 210 -4.33 -8.04 1.37
C MET A 210 -5.67 -7.33 1.67
N PRO A 211 -6.29 -7.55 2.84
CA PRO A 211 -7.65 -7.07 3.14
C PRO A 211 -7.80 -5.55 3.12
N ILE A 212 -6.71 -4.82 3.35
CA ILE A 212 -6.69 -3.35 3.42
C ILE A 212 -6.23 -2.74 2.08
N GLN A 213 -5.71 -3.54 1.13
CA GLN A 213 -4.60 -3.09 0.29
C GLN A 213 -4.84 -2.95 -1.22
N TYR A 214 -6.02 -3.24 -1.77
CA TYR A 214 -6.18 -3.21 -3.23
C TYR A 214 -7.39 -2.45 -3.75
N SER A 215 -7.11 -1.53 -4.68
CA SER A 215 -8.08 -0.67 -5.37
C SER A 215 -9.10 -1.44 -6.22
N GLY A 216 -8.73 -2.60 -6.77
CA GLY A 216 -9.63 -3.52 -7.48
C GLY A 216 -10.64 -4.23 -6.57
N TRP A 217 -10.18 -4.64 -5.40
CA TRP A 217 -10.92 -5.52 -4.48
C TRP A 217 -11.90 -4.77 -3.60
N GLY A 218 -11.71 -3.46 -3.41
CA GLY A 218 -12.69 -2.61 -2.72
C GLY A 218 -14.10 -2.75 -3.29
N PHE A 219 -14.24 -3.00 -4.59
CA PHE A 219 -15.54 -3.27 -5.22
C PHE A 219 -16.16 -4.60 -4.73
N PHE A 220 -15.46 -5.72 -4.87
CA PHE A 220 -15.96 -7.03 -4.43
C PHE A 220 -16.19 -7.09 -2.91
N ALA A 221 -15.23 -6.55 -2.15
CA ALA A 221 -15.36 -6.42 -0.71
C ALA A 221 -16.57 -5.53 -0.35
N SER A 222 -16.83 -4.43 -1.07
CA SER A 222 -18.01 -3.57 -0.82
C SER A 222 -19.34 -4.29 -1.07
N LEU A 223 -19.35 -5.28 -1.95
CA LEU A 223 -20.46 -6.20 -2.15
C LEU A 223 -20.49 -7.33 -1.09
N ASN A 224 -19.63 -7.24 -0.08
CA ASN A 224 -19.42 -8.24 0.98
C ASN A 224 -19.02 -9.62 0.43
N LEU A 225 -18.53 -9.67 -0.81
CA LEU A 225 -18.01 -10.87 -1.44
C LEU A 225 -16.60 -11.12 -0.90
N PHE A 226 -16.35 -12.36 -0.47
CA PHE A 226 -15.05 -12.79 0.10
C PHE A 226 -14.64 -12.07 1.39
N TRP A 227 -15.52 -11.26 2.00
CA TRP A 227 -15.30 -10.57 3.28
C TRP A 227 -15.70 -11.47 4.48
N GLY A 228 -15.09 -12.65 4.52
CA GLY A 228 -15.35 -13.68 5.53
C GLY A 228 -14.76 -13.38 6.92
N LYS A 229 -14.92 -14.33 7.85
CA LYS A 229 -14.37 -14.21 9.21
C LYS A 229 -12.85 -14.06 9.20
N GLU A 230 -12.16 -14.81 8.35
CA GLU A 230 -10.69 -14.78 8.21
C GLU A 230 -10.20 -13.42 7.67
N ALA A 231 -10.76 -12.95 6.54
CA ALA A 231 -10.44 -11.64 5.97
C ALA A 231 -10.67 -10.50 6.98
N LYS A 232 -11.78 -10.53 7.73
CA LYS A 232 -12.06 -9.55 8.80
C LYS A 232 -11.07 -9.62 9.95
N ALA A 233 -10.71 -10.83 10.39
CA ALA A 233 -9.74 -11.02 11.46
C ALA A 233 -8.36 -10.49 11.06
N GLU A 234 -7.94 -10.77 9.81
CA GLU A 234 -6.69 -10.28 9.27
C GLU A 234 -6.70 -8.77 9.05
N ALA A 235 -7.79 -8.21 8.52
CA ALA A 235 -7.98 -6.76 8.39
C ALA A 235 -7.87 -6.07 9.76
N ALA A 236 -8.52 -6.61 10.79
CA ALA A 236 -8.42 -6.08 12.14
C ALA A 236 -7.01 -6.23 12.72
N ARG A 237 -6.30 -7.33 12.41
CA ARG A 237 -4.91 -7.53 12.82
C ARG A 237 -3.98 -6.49 12.20
N GLN A 238 -4.00 -6.35 10.87
CA GLN A 238 -3.20 -5.35 10.16
C GLN A 238 -3.56 -3.93 10.57
N GLY A 239 -4.86 -3.65 10.73
CA GLY A 239 -5.38 -2.37 11.21
C GLY A 239 -4.87 -2.00 12.60
N ARG A 240 -4.80 -2.96 13.54
CA ARG A 240 -4.20 -2.75 14.86
C ARG A 240 -2.70 -2.44 14.78
N ILE A 241 -1.94 -3.15 13.94
CA ILE A 241 -0.50 -2.91 13.73
C ILE A 241 -0.27 -1.50 13.19
N ILE A 242 -0.99 -1.12 12.13
CA ILE A 242 -0.90 0.22 11.53
C ILE A 242 -1.32 1.30 12.53
N ALA A 243 -2.36 1.05 13.33
CA ALA A 243 -2.78 1.99 14.36
C ALA A 243 -1.71 2.15 15.45
N SER A 244 -1.06 1.07 15.89
CA SER A 244 0.02 1.16 16.88
C SER A 244 1.26 1.87 16.33
N GLU A 245 1.62 1.65 15.06
CA GLU A 245 2.72 2.37 14.39
C GLU A 245 2.38 3.86 14.25
N ALA A 246 1.15 4.19 13.84
CA ALA A 246 0.71 5.58 13.75
C ALA A 246 0.73 6.27 15.12
N GLU A 247 0.29 5.58 16.17
CA GLU A 247 0.34 6.09 17.55
C GLU A 247 1.78 6.27 18.06
N SER A 248 2.74 5.41 17.67
CA SER A 248 4.15 5.59 18.03
C SER A 248 4.83 6.75 17.30
N HIS A 249 4.34 7.15 16.13
CA HIS A 249 4.88 8.26 15.34
C HIS A 249 4.13 9.58 15.54
N LEU A 250 2.98 9.57 16.20
CA LEU A 250 2.42 10.80 16.72
C LEU A 250 3.43 11.37 17.71
N PRO A 251 3.76 12.67 17.62
CA PRO A 251 4.18 13.37 18.81
C PRO A 251 2.97 13.31 19.72
N LEU A 252 2.87 12.26 20.55
CA LEU A 252 2.02 12.30 21.73
C LEU A 252 2.21 13.69 22.29
N GLU A 253 1.11 14.42 22.48
CA GLU A 253 1.13 15.51 23.42
C GLU A 253 1.90 14.99 24.62
N ARG A 254 3.10 15.53 24.81
CA ARG A 254 3.76 15.55 26.11
C ARG A 254 2.92 16.48 26.99
N GLU A 255 1.62 16.24 27.09
CA GLU A 255 0.88 16.62 28.27
C GLU A 255 1.51 15.79 29.38
N TYR A 256 2.35 16.46 30.17
CA TYR A 256 2.87 15.95 31.42
C TYR A 256 3.74 14.68 31.35
N ARG A 257 4.91 14.82 30.71
CA ARG A 257 6.16 14.48 31.43
C ARG A 257 7.00 15.73 31.61
N GLU A 258 6.42 16.72 32.29
CA GLU A 258 7.24 17.47 33.24
C GLU A 258 7.78 16.45 34.25
N GLY A 259 9.11 16.27 34.30
CA GLY A 259 9.74 15.49 35.36
C GLY A 259 10.62 14.33 34.95
N VAL A 260 11.36 14.43 33.84
CA VAL A 260 12.77 14.02 33.86
C VAL A 260 13.57 15.10 33.11
N ARG A 261 13.63 16.31 33.68
CA ARG A 261 14.78 17.19 33.45
C ARG A 261 15.96 16.47 34.09
N ASP A 262 17.07 16.34 33.36
CA ASP A 262 18.47 16.01 33.69
C ASP A 262 18.86 15.39 35.05
N GLU A 263 18.16 15.61 36.16
CA GLU A 263 18.44 15.10 37.50
C GLU A 263 18.21 13.59 37.71
N LYS A 264 17.57 12.86 36.77
CA LYS A 264 17.42 11.38 36.86
C LYS A 264 18.09 10.60 35.74
N LEU A 265 18.75 11.27 34.79
CA LEU A 265 19.46 10.55 33.74
C LEU A 265 20.58 9.70 34.35
N ASP A 266 21.29 10.25 35.34
CA ASP A 266 22.34 9.54 36.07
C ASP A 266 21.80 8.32 36.83
N GLU A 267 20.60 8.41 37.42
CA GLU A 267 19.94 7.28 38.10
C GLU A 267 19.55 6.18 37.11
N VAL A 268 18.98 6.55 35.96
CA VAL A 268 18.63 5.62 34.88
C VAL A 268 19.86 4.95 34.29
N VAL A 269 20.92 5.72 34.03
CA VAL A 269 22.20 5.21 33.53
C VAL A 269 22.83 4.26 34.55
N ALA A 270 22.79 4.59 35.84
CA ALA A 270 23.30 3.72 36.91
C ALA A 270 22.54 2.38 36.97
N ASP A 271 21.22 2.39 36.84
CA ASP A 271 20.40 1.17 36.88
C ASP A 271 20.59 0.32 35.62
N LEU A 272 20.68 0.93 34.44
CA LEU A 272 21.03 0.23 33.20
C LEU A 272 22.44 -0.35 33.25
N THR A 273 23.39 0.38 33.84
CA THR A 273 24.77 -0.08 34.05
C THR A 273 24.80 -1.31 34.96
N LYS A 274 24.05 -1.29 36.07
CA LYS A 274 23.91 -2.47 36.96
C LYS A 274 23.27 -3.67 36.26
N LEU A 275 22.28 -3.44 35.40
CA LEU A 275 21.66 -4.50 34.61
C LEU A 275 22.69 -5.12 33.64
N LEU A 276 23.40 -4.28 32.90
CA LEU A 276 24.38 -4.71 31.91
C LEU A 276 25.58 -5.42 32.54
N HIS A 277 26.04 -5.00 33.72
CA HIS A 277 27.10 -5.73 34.45
C HIS A 277 26.70 -7.14 34.85
N ARG A 278 25.43 -7.35 35.22
CA ARG A 278 24.93 -8.69 35.56
C ARG A 278 24.73 -9.55 34.31
N ALA A 279 24.13 -8.98 33.28
CA ALA A 279 23.90 -9.67 32.01
C ALA A 279 25.20 -9.98 31.25
N LEU A 280 26.22 -9.12 31.34
CA LEU A 280 27.44 -9.15 30.53
C LEU A 280 28.72 -9.06 31.41
N PRO A 281 28.99 -10.06 32.27
CA PRO A 281 30.09 -9.99 33.24
C PRO A 281 31.48 -9.91 32.61
N GLU A 282 31.64 -10.36 31.36
CA GLU A 282 32.90 -10.35 30.62
C GLU A 282 33.12 -9.07 29.79
N ALA A 283 32.12 -8.16 29.72
CA ALA A 283 32.24 -6.94 28.94
C ALA A 283 33.08 -5.87 29.66
N ALA A 284 33.89 -5.13 28.90
CA ALA A 284 34.69 -4.02 29.43
C ALA A 284 33.80 -2.90 29.99
N GLU A 285 34.24 -2.27 31.09
CA GLU A 285 33.48 -1.24 31.81
C GLU A 285 33.16 -0.02 30.94
N GLU A 286 34.12 0.43 30.12
CA GLU A 286 33.91 1.52 29.15
C GLU A 286 32.78 1.22 28.17
N ARG A 287 32.67 -0.05 27.74
CA ARG A 287 31.61 -0.48 26.82
C ARG A 287 30.25 -0.53 27.51
N ILE A 288 30.20 -1.05 28.74
CA ILE A 288 28.96 -1.09 29.52
C ILE A 288 28.44 0.34 29.76
N SER A 289 29.31 1.26 30.16
CA SER A 289 28.96 2.66 30.37
C SER A 289 28.49 3.36 29.09
N HIS A 290 29.13 3.06 27.95
CA HIS A 290 28.72 3.62 26.67
C HIS A 290 27.33 3.12 26.25
N ILE A 291 27.08 1.82 26.36
CA ILE A 291 25.78 1.22 26.00
C ILE A 291 24.68 1.71 26.94
N SER A 292 24.92 1.77 28.26
CA SER A 292 23.92 2.26 29.22
C SER A 292 23.54 3.72 28.96
N GLN A 293 24.51 4.58 28.63
CA GLN A 293 24.26 5.97 28.26
C GLN A 293 23.43 6.08 26.98
N GLN A 294 23.76 5.29 25.95
CA GLN A 294 23.01 5.29 24.70
C GLN A 294 21.59 4.75 24.89
N MET A 295 21.42 3.66 25.64
CA MET A 295 20.11 3.12 26.00
C MET A 295 19.26 4.14 26.79
N ALA A 296 19.86 4.88 27.72
CA ALA A 296 19.18 5.94 28.47
C ALA A 296 18.77 7.11 27.56
N ASN A 297 19.62 7.50 26.61
CA ASN A 297 19.33 8.54 25.62
C ASN A 297 18.18 8.14 24.68
N GLU A 298 18.04 6.84 24.37
CA GLU A 298 16.89 6.27 23.66
C GLU A 298 15.64 6.11 24.55
N GLY A 299 15.69 6.58 25.79
CA GLY A 299 14.57 6.54 26.74
C GLY A 299 14.28 5.15 27.31
N LEU A 300 15.21 4.20 27.18
CA LEU A 300 15.06 2.87 27.77
C LEU A 300 15.31 2.94 29.28
N VAL A 301 14.47 2.27 30.05
CA VAL A 301 14.58 2.16 31.51
C VAL A 301 14.38 0.71 31.91
N VAL A 302 15.14 0.22 32.89
CA VAL A 302 15.12 -1.20 33.34
C VAL A 302 13.70 -1.71 33.59
N GLY A 303 12.86 -0.94 34.29
CA GLY A 303 11.47 -1.34 34.58
C GLY A 303 10.59 -1.48 33.33
N VAL A 304 10.83 -0.68 32.28
CA VAL A 304 10.10 -0.80 31.01
C VAL A 304 10.58 -2.03 30.24
N LEU A 305 11.89 -2.24 30.18
CA LEU A 305 12.49 -3.40 29.54
C LEU A 305 12.03 -4.71 30.20
N ALA A 306 11.99 -4.77 31.53
CA ALA A 306 11.51 -5.93 32.28
C ALA A 306 10.04 -6.23 31.99
N ASN A 307 9.18 -5.21 32.06
CA ASN A 307 7.75 -5.36 31.79
C ASN A 307 7.48 -5.80 30.34
N ALA A 308 8.24 -5.29 29.39
CA ALA A 308 8.09 -5.64 27.98
C ALA A 308 8.65 -7.05 27.68
N ALA A 309 9.78 -7.45 28.29
CA ALA A 309 10.34 -8.79 28.13
C ALA A 309 9.38 -9.89 28.60
N ARG A 310 8.63 -9.64 29.68
CA ARG A 310 7.61 -10.57 30.19
C ARG A 310 6.42 -10.73 29.25
N LYS A 311 6.03 -9.65 28.56
CA LYS A 311 4.89 -9.66 27.64
C LYS A 311 5.27 -10.30 26.31
N ASP A 312 6.44 -9.93 25.78
CA ASP A 312 6.95 -10.43 24.51
C ASP A 312 8.48 -10.30 24.45
N ALA A 313 9.17 -11.38 24.81
CA ALA A 313 10.63 -11.45 24.75
C ALA A 313 11.17 -11.29 23.32
N LYS A 314 10.39 -11.69 22.30
CA LYS A 314 10.78 -11.55 20.89
C LYS A 314 10.76 -10.10 20.45
N LEU A 315 9.78 -9.32 20.92
CA LEU A 315 9.71 -7.88 20.69
C LEU A 315 10.91 -7.17 21.32
N ILE A 316 11.28 -7.49 22.56
CA ILE A 316 12.46 -6.88 23.19
C ILE A 316 13.76 -7.26 22.48
N TYR A 317 13.88 -8.49 22.00
CA TYR A 317 15.04 -8.90 21.19
C TYR A 317 15.18 -8.07 19.90
N GLN A 318 14.05 -7.68 19.28
CA GLN A 318 14.03 -6.80 18.12
C GLN A 318 14.34 -5.35 18.51
N VAL A 319 13.79 -4.84 19.61
CA VAL A 319 14.04 -3.46 20.09
C VAL A 319 15.50 -3.24 20.48
N LEU A 320 16.12 -4.20 21.18
CA LEU A 320 17.54 -4.16 21.55
C LEU A 320 18.50 -4.33 20.37
N GLY A 321 17.98 -4.38 19.15
CA GLY A 321 18.71 -4.89 18.03
C GLY A 321 18.25 -4.43 16.66
N GLY A 322 17.35 -3.46 16.60
CA GLY A 322 16.86 -2.85 15.38
C GLY A 322 17.91 -1.90 14.81
N ASP A 323 17.80 -1.62 13.52
CA ASP A 323 18.75 -0.74 12.82
C ASP A 323 18.57 0.74 13.22
N ASP A 324 17.49 1.06 13.94
CA ASP A 324 17.11 2.43 14.36
C ASP A 324 17.58 2.82 15.77
N VAL A 325 18.28 1.93 16.51
CA VAL A 325 18.79 2.26 17.86
C VAL A 325 20.27 2.63 17.82
N ASN A 326 20.67 3.67 18.56
CA ASN A 326 22.05 4.15 18.54
C ASN A 326 23.04 3.31 19.39
N PHE A 327 22.67 2.11 19.84
CA PHE A 327 23.54 1.23 20.64
C PHE A 327 23.68 -0.17 20.04
N GLU A 328 24.87 -0.75 20.18
CA GLU A 328 25.18 -2.05 19.60
C GLU A 328 25.32 -3.16 20.65
N LEU A 329 24.25 -3.93 20.83
CA LEU A 329 24.28 -5.24 21.48
C LEU A 329 24.41 -6.35 20.43
N ARG A 330 25.33 -7.28 20.63
CA ARG A 330 25.44 -8.51 19.82
C ARG A 330 24.27 -9.44 20.13
N ARG A 331 23.95 -10.35 19.21
CA ARG A 331 22.83 -11.29 19.37
C ARG A 331 22.84 -12.05 20.71
N GLY A 332 23.99 -12.56 21.13
CA GLY A 332 24.13 -13.25 22.42
C GLY A 332 23.91 -12.33 23.63
N GLU A 333 24.32 -11.08 23.53
CA GLU A 333 24.21 -10.08 24.60
C GLU A 333 22.77 -9.61 24.77
N ARG A 334 22.03 -9.46 23.65
CA ARG A 334 20.59 -9.18 23.67
C ARG A 334 19.85 -10.26 24.45
N LEU A 335 20.18 -11.53 24.20
CA LEU A 335 19.57 -12.66 24.91
C LEU A 335 19.96 -12.68 26.39
N ALA A 336 21.22 -12.39 26.73
CA ALA A 336 21.67 -12.33 28.12
C ALA A 336 20.96 -11.21 28.90
N VAL A 337 20.78 -10.03 28.30
CA VAL A 337 20.03 -8.92 28.90
C VAL A 337 18.56 -9.29 29.10
N ILE A 338 17.93 -9.96 28.13
CA ILE A 338 16.54 -10.43 28.26
C ILE A 338 16.43 -11.49 29.36
N ASN A 339 17.39 -12.42 29.45
CA ASN A 339 17.41 -13.45 30.48
C ASN A 339 17.52 -12.83 31.88
N GLU A 340 18.45 -11.90 32.06
CA GLU A 340 18.64 -11.15 33.31
C GLU A 340 17.36 -10.37 33.71
N LEU A 341 16.66 -9.77 32.75
CA LEU A 341 15.39 -9.07 32.97
C LEU A 341 14.24 -10.00 33.37
N LEU A 342 14.33 -11.29 33.06
CA LEU A 342 13.33 -12.31 33.40
C LEU A 342 13.65 -13.03 34.72
N GLU A 343 14.93 -13.15 35.08
CA GLU A 343 15.40 -13.91 36.26
C GLU A 343 15.41 -13.10 37.56
N HIS A 344 15.60 -11.78 37.50
CA HIS A 344 15.68 -10.94 38.69
C HIS A 344 14.39 -10.16 38.99
N GLU A 345 13.51 -10.80 39.78
CA GLU A 345 12.60 -10.14 40.74
C GLU A 345 13.06 -10.37 42.17
#